data_AF-A0A955JPX2-F1
#
_entry.id   AF-A0A955JPX2-F1
#
_cell.length_a   1.000
_cell.length_b   1.000
_cell.length_c   1.000
_cell.angle_alpha   90.00
_cell.angle_beta   90.00
_cell.angle_gamma   90.00
#
_symmetry.space_group_name_H-M   'P 1'
#
loop_
_entity.id
_entity.type
_entity.pdbx_description
1 polymer ?
#
loop_
_entity_poly.entity_id
_entity_poly.type
_entity_poly.pdbx_seq_one_letter_code
_entity_poly.pdbx_strand_id
1 'polypeptide(L)'
;MSDIPTEKHVRRFNARLRRAVKEHDKKLDNGDVSLPSRIGKLVIVVSNRVFKYSQYTAEVQRDAFHEEADAIADLREGYYGGVEIRRSAIGLDIVQDLEDREVSDMIMIGHGAIDCFWLDSGGSLRWRAVAQHARYLKQGRIEQRMCGHFNSFDAVPMGTFALQDQQKLVATVGETIDDVVPDESLFRSVYHKSQNSADDINALIKQYELQYKDPA
;
A
#
# COMPACT_ATOMS: atom_id res chain seq x y z
N MET A 1 12.11 17.97 -12.25
CA MET A 1 11.13 18.79 -13.01
C MET A 1 9.83 18.01 -13.03
N SER A 2 8.79 18.47 -12.32
CA SER A 2 7.47 17.86 -12.41
C SER A 2 6.82 18.32 -13.73
N ASP A 3 6.65 17.41 -14.67
CA ASP A 3 5.84 17.70 -15.86
C ASP A 3 4.43 18.06 -15.43
N ILE A 4 3.98 19.27 -15.81
CA ILE A 4 2.60 19.69 -15.56
C ILE A 4 1.69 18.72 -16.33
N PRO A 5 0.77 18.01 -15.65
CA PRO A 5 -0.05 17.02 -16.32
C PRO A 5 -1.00 17.69 -17.31
N THR A 6 -1.05 17.17 -18.53
CA THR A 6 -2.00 17.64 -19.55
C THR A 6 -3.44 17.41 -19.11
N GLU A 7 -4.37 18.24 -19.56
CA GLU A 7 -5.81 18.08 -19.30
C GLU A 7 -6.31 16.67 -19.70
N LYS A 8 -5.79 16.14 -20.81
CA LYS A 8 -6.08 14.78 -21.28
C LYS A 8 -5.64 13.71 -20.28
N HIS A 9 -4.49 13.88 -19.62
CA HIS A 9 -4.00 12.98 -18.58
C HIS A 9 -4.87 13.03 -17.33
N VAL A 10 -5.20 14.24 -16.84
CA VAL A 10 -6.07 14.45 -15.68
C VAL A 10 -7.45 13.83 -15.91
N ARG A 11 -8.06 14.05 -17.09
CA ARG A 11 -9.36 13.46 -17.44
C ARG A 11 -9.33 11.93 -17.46
N ARG A 12 -8.28 11.34 -18.04
CA ARG A 12 -8.10 9.87 -18.09
C ARG A 12 -7.90 9.29 -16.70
N PHE A 13 -7.10 9.94 -15.87
CA PHE A 13 -6.90 9.55 -14.48
C PHE A 13 -8.24 9.57 -13.71
N ASN A 14 -8.97 10.68 -13.76
CA ASN A 14 -10.26 10.82 -13.08
C ASN A 14 -11.30 9.78 -13.53
N ALA A 15 -11.33 9.44 -14.83
CA ALA A 15 -12.20 8.38 -15.33
C ALA A 15 -11.83 6.99 -14.76
N ARG A 16 -10.54 6.68 -14.65
CA ARG A 16 -10.05 5.42 -14.05
C ARG A 16 -10.34 5.37 -12.55
N LEU A 17 -10.11 6.48 -11.84
CA LEU A 17 -10.37 6.58 -10.41
C LEU A 17 -11.85 6.34 -10.09
N ARG A 18 -12.76 7.03 -10.79
CA ARG A 18 -14.21 6.81 -10.64
C ARG A 18 -14.63 5.38 -10.93
N ARG A 19 -14.03 4.74 -11.94
CA ARG A 19 -14.29 3.32 -12.23
C ARG A 19 -13.82 2.43 -11.07
N ALA A 20 -12.63 2.66 -10.53
CA ALA A 20 -12.11 1.89 -9.41
C ALA A 20 -12.99 2.03 -8.16
N VAL A 21 -13.46 3.25 -7.85
CA VAL A 21 -14.44 3.50 -6.77
C VAL A 21 -15.71 2.69 -7.01
N LYS A 22 -16.32 2.79 -8.20
CA LYS A 22 -17.54 2.04 -8.52
C LYS A 22 -17.37 0.53 -8.40
N GLU A 23 -16.23 -0.01 -8.82
CA GLU A 23 -15.94 -1.46 -8.71
C GLU A 23 -15.63 -1.88 -7.27
N HIS A 24 -15.16 -0.97 -6.42
CA HIS A 24 -14.99 -1.19 -4.98
C HIS A 24 -16.35 -1.19 -4.27
N ASP A 25 -17.17 -0.17 -4.50
CA ASP A 25 -18.53 -0.07 -3.97
C ASP A 25 -19.37 -1.30 -4.31
N LYS A 26 -19.28 -1.76 -5.57
CA LYS A 26 -19.96 -2.99 -6.00
C LYS A 26 -19.53 -4.23 -5.21
N LYS A 27 -18.24 -4.37 -4.89
CA LYS A 27 -17.73 -5.50 -4.08
C LYS A 27 -18.24 -5.41 -2.63
N LEU A 28 -18.29 -4.19 -2.07
CA LEU A 28 -18.90 -3.96 -0.77
C LEU A 28 -20.37 -4.38 -0.76
N ASP A 29 -21.16 -3.91 -1.73
CA ASP A 29 -22.59 -4.21 -1.84
C ASP A 29 -22.86 -5.72 -2.02
N ASN A 30 -21.98 -6.42 -2.73
CA ASN A 30 -22.05 -7.87 -2.93
C ASN A 30 -21.61 -8.69 -1.71
N GLY A 31 -20.96 -8.08 -0.72
CA GLY A 31 -20.30 -8.80 0.37
C GLY A 31 -19.07 -9.59 -0.08
N ASP A 32 -18.41 -9.16 -1.16
CA ASP A 32 -17.16 -9.74 -1.68
C ASP A 32 -15.98 -9.35 -0.78
N VAL A 33 -15.96 -9.87 0.45
CA VAL A 33 -14.97 -9.57 1.49
C VAL A 33 -14.16 -10.82 1.89
N SER A 34 -12.93 -10.60 2.34
CA SER A 34 -12.06 -11.65 2.88
C SER A 34 -12.60 -12.18 4.22
N LEU A 35 -11.90 -13.15 4.81
CA LEU A 35 -12.10 -13.51 6.22
C LEU A 35 -11.67 -12.36 7.14
N PRO A 36 -12.22 -12.28 8.37
CA PRO A 36 -11.75 -11.35 9.39
C PRO A 36 -10.41 -11.82 9.98
N SER A 37 -9.59 -10.87 10.44
CA SER A 37 -8.20 -11.09 10.88
C SER A 37 -8.01 -12.28 11.82
N ARG A 38 -8.91 -12.48 12.79
CA ARG A 38 -8.78 -13.55 13.80
C ARG A 38 -8.75 -14.98 13.22
N ILE A 39 -9.39 -15.19 12.07
CA ILE A 39 -9.47 -16.52 11.42
C ILE A 39 -8.84 -16.52 10.02
N GLY A 40 -8.56 -15.35 9.46
CA GLY A 40 -7.81 -15.18 8.22
C GLY A 40 -6.30 -15.15 8.44
N LYS A 41 -5.56 -14.99 7.35
CA LYS A 41 -4.11 -14.95 7.32
C LYS A 41 -3.59 -13.53 7.17
N LEU A 42 -2.50 -13.23 7.87
CA LEU A 42 -1.63 -12.10 7.57
C LEU A 42 -0.57 -12.54 6.57
N VAL A 43 -0.43 -11.80 5.46
CA VAL A 43 0.70 -11.95 4.55
C VAL A 43 1.65 -10.76 4.68
N ILE A 44 2.92 -11.02 4.96
CA ILE A 44 3.99 -10.02 4.99
C ILE A 44 4.82 -10.19 3.73
N VAL A 45 4.91 -9.14 2.91
CA VAL A 45 5.66 -9.14 1.65
C VAL A 45 6.88 -8.26 1.77
N VAL A 46 8.06 -8.83 1.52
CA VAL A 46 9.34 -8.13 1.60
C VAL A 46 9.90 -7.90 0.20
N SER A 47 10.20 -6.65 -0.16
CA SER A 47 10.99 -6.36 -1.37
C SER A 47 12.47 -6.27 -1.06
N ASN A 48 13.28 -6.96 -1.86
CA ASN A 48 14.73 -6.91 -1.78
C ASN A 48 15.33 -5.74 -2.60
N ARG A 49 14.47 -4.89 -3.17
CA ARG A 49 14.90 -3.73 -3.94
C ARG A 49 15.26 -2.58 -3.00
N VAL A 50 16.52 -2.18 -3.07
CA VAL A 50 17.11 -1.18 -2.17
C VAL A 50 17.10 0.21 -2.77
N PHE A 51 17.14 1.24 -1.92
CA PHE A 51 17.31 2.60 -2.36
C PHE A 51 18.80 2.94 -2.48
N LYS A 52 19.25 3.14 -3.72
CA LYS A 52 20.68 3.37 -4.05
C LYS A 52 21.27 4.67 -3.48
N TYR A 53 20.43 5.59 -3.00
CA TYR A 53 20.86 6.85 -2.39
C TYR A 53 20.72 6.86 -0.87
N SER A 54 20.38 5.71 -0.27
CA SER A 54 20.38 5.54 1.19
C SER A 54 21.81 5.64 1.73
N GLN A 55 21.94 6.05 2.98
CA GLN A 55 23.20 6.03 3.75
C GLN A 55 23.66 4.59 4.07
N TYR A 56 22.74 3.62 3.99
CA TYR A 56 23.02 2.22 4.28
C TYR A 56 23.39 1.44 3.03
N THR A 57 24.21 0.40 3.21
CA THR A 57 24.52 -0.55 2.14
C THR A 57 23.26 -1.31 1.73
N ALA A 58 23.29 -1.87 0.51
CA ALA A 58 22.19 -2.70 0.01
C ALA A 58 21.93 -3.94 0.90
N GLU A 59 22.97 -4.49 1.50
CA GLU A 59 22.88 -5.63 2.41
C GLU A 59 22.15 -5.25 3.70
N VAL A 60 22.58 -4.17 4.37
CA VAL A 60 21.95 -3.67 5.60
C VAL A 60 20.47 -3.34 5.40
N GLN A 61 20.10 -2.71 4.28
CA GLN A 61 18.69 -2.43 4.00
C GLN A 61 17.86 -3.71 3.86
N ARG A 62 18.37 -4.72 3.15
CA ARG A 62 17.65 -5.99 2.97
C ARG A 62 17.51 -6.73 4.28
N ASP A 63 18.60 -6.83 5.03
CA ASP A 63 18.60 -7.51 6.32
C ASP A 63 17.60 -6.85 7.28
N ALA A 64 17.59 -5.52 7.35
CA ALA A 64 16.61 -4.78 8.14
C ALA A 64 15.16 -5.07 7.71
N PHE A 65 14.86 -5.14 6.41
CA PHE A 65 13.51 -5.48 5.96
C PHE A 65 13.08 -6.90 6.33
N HIS A 66 14.02 -7.85 6.33
CA HIS A 66 13.74 -9.23 6.74
C HIS A 66 13.60 -9.35 8.25
N GLU A 67 14.46 -8.71 9.03
CA GLU A 67 14.38 -8.65 10.48
C GLU A 67 13.06 -8.01 10.95
N GLU A 68 12.65 -6.92 10.30
CA GLU A 68 11.35 -6.27 10.50
C GLU A 68 10.18 -7.24 10.24
N ALA A 69 10.25 -7.99 9.12
CA ALA A 69 9.22 -8.96 8.77
C ALA A 69 9.09 -10.07 9.82
N ASP A 70 10.23 -10.56 10.33
CA ASP A 70 10.28 -11.56 11.39
C ASP A 70 9.73 -11.01 12.71
N ALA A 71 10.17 -9.82 13.13
CA ALA A 71 9.70 -9.18 14.35
C ALA A 71 8.18 -8.94 14.32
N ILE A 72 7.64 -8.50 13.18
CA ILE A 72 6.19 -8.34 13.00
C ILE A 72 5.48 -9.69 13.02
N ALA A 73 6.02 -10.72 12.37
CA ALA A 73 5.40 -12.04 12.36
C ALA A 73 5.29 -12.62 13.78
N ASP A 74 6.37 -12.55 14.54
CA ASP A 74 6.43 -13.01 15.93
C ASP A 74 5.46 -12.23 16.82
N LEU A 75 5.43 -10.90 16.70
CA LEU A 75 4.51 -10.04 17.47
C LEU A 75 3.04 -10.34 17.16
N ARG A 76 2.74 -10.79 15.94
CA ARG A 76 1.38 -11.03 15.45
C ARG A 76 0.98 -12.50 15.50
N GLU A 77 1.87 -13.38 15.95
CA GLU A 77 1.56 -14.79 16.15
C GLU A 77 0.38 -14.95 17.13
N GLY A 78 -0.56 -15.85 16.81
CA GLY A 78 -1.76 -16.10 17.63
C GLY A 78 -2.88 -15.05 17.51
N TYR A 79 -2.65 -13.89 16.89
CA TYR A 79 -3.72 -12.93 16.55
C TYR A 79 -4.46 -13.29 15.26
N TYR A 80 -3.80 -14.05 14.38
CA TYR A 80 -4.28 -14.47 13.08
C TYR A 80 -4.47 -15.99 13.02
N GLY A 81 -5.27 -16.47 12.06
CA GLY A 81 -5.36 -17.89 11.73
C GLY A 81 -4.06 -18.45 11.13
N GLY A 82 -3.22 -17.58 10.59
CA GLY A 82 -1.86 -17.88 10.15
C GLY A 82 -1.10 -16.61 9.77
N VAL A 83 0.23 -16.68 9.79
CA VAL A 83 1.13 -15.61 9.32
C VAL A 83 2.07 -16.21 8.29
N GLU A 84 2.13 -15.61 7.10
CA GLU A 84 3.01 -16.02 6.02
C GLU A 84 3.94 -14.88 5.61
N ILE A 85 5.23 -15.17 5.45
CA ILE A 85 6.21 -14.21 4.95
C ILE A 85 6.62 -14.57 3.52
N ARG A 86 6.37 -13.66 2.57
CA ARG A 86 6.91 -13.68 1.21
C ARG A 86 8.23 -12.92 1.22
N ARG A 87 9.36 -13.66 1.24
CA ARG A 87 10.73 -13.09 1.28
C ARG A 87 11.18 -12.41 -0.02
N SER A 88 10.34 -12.42 -1.04
CA SER A 88 10.57 -11.73 -2.30
C SER A 88 9.27 -11.13 -2.81
N ALA A 89 9.32 -9.87 -3.23
CA ALA A 89 8.18 -9.16 -3.77
C ALA A 89 7.97 -9.54 -5.24
N ILE A 90 7.23 -10.63 -5.46
CA ILE A 90 6.85 -11.13 -6.77
C ILE A 90 5.42 -10.68 -7.09
N GLY A 91 5.25 -9.96 -8.21
CA GLY A 91 3.95 -9.37 -8.55
C GLY A 91 2.81 -10.38 -8.70
N LEU A 92 3.11 -11.59 -9.21
CA LEU A 92 2.11 -12.66 -9.35
C LEU A 92 1.62 -13.16 -7.98
N ASP A 93 2.54 -13.41 -7.05
CA ASP A 93 2.22 -13.89 -5.71
C ASP A 93 1.37 -12.87 -4.96
N ILE A 94 1.74 -11.58 -5.02
CA ILE A 94 0.96 -10.51 -4.39
C ILE A 94 -0.45 -10.41 -4.99
N VAL A 95 -0.59 -10.61 -6.31
CA VAL A 95 -1.90 -10.67 -6.97
C VAL A 95 -2.71 -11.86 -6.48
N GLN A 96 -2.11 -13.03 -6.33
CA GLN A 96 -2.78 -14.21 -5.76
C GLN A 96 -3.24 -13.94 -4.33
N ASP A 97 -2.40 -13.32 -3.49
CA ASP A 97 -2.75 -12.94 -2.12
C ASP A 97 -3.89 -11.91 -2.08
N LEU A 98 -3.96 -10.97 -3.04
CA LEU A 98 -5.07 -10.02 -3.18
C LEU A 98 -6.38 -10.70 -3.62
N GLU A 99 -6.28 -11.75 -4.43
CA GLU A 99 -7.42 -12.54 -4.92
C GLU A 99 -7.89 -13.60 -3.92
N ASP A 100 -7.08 -13.95 -2.93
CA ASP A 100 -7.39 -14.94 -1.91
C ASP A 100 -8.36 -14.37 -0.86
N ARG A 101 -9.39 -15.15 -0.53
CA ARG A 101 -10.37 -14.83 0.51
C ARG A 101 -9.81 -15.07 1.91
N GLU A 102 -8.86 -15.99 2.08
CA GLU A 102 -8.27 -16.30 3.38
C GLU A 102 -7.30 -15.22 3.87
N VAL A 103 -6.62 -14.52 2.95
CA VAL A 103 -5.77 -13.38 3.27
C VAL A 103 -6.64 -12.23 3.73
N SER A 104 -6.57 -11.91 5.03
CA SER A 104 -7.33 -10.84 5.66
C SER A 104 -6.54 -9.54 5.76
N ASP A 105 -5.21 -9.65 5.89
CA ASP A 105 -4.30 -8.54 6.16
C ASP A 105 -3.05 -8.67 5.31
N MET A 106 -2.49 -7.54 4.90
CA MET A 106 -1.23 -7.50 4.16
C MET A 106 -0.31 -6.41 4.70
N ILE A 107 0.95 -6.74 4.91
CA ILE A 107 1.99 -5.77 5.27
C ILE A 107 3.06 -5.83 4.19
N MET A 108 3.44 -4.69 3.64
CA MET A 108 4.44 -4.59 2.58
C MET A 108 5.63 -3.81 3.11
N ILE A 109 6.80 -4.44 3.10
CA ILE A 109 8.04 -3.93 3.69
C ILE A 109 9.05 -3.73 2.56
N GLY A 110 9.51 -2.51 2.42
CA GLY A 110 10.52 -2.12 1.44
C GLY A 110 10.14 -0.86 0.67
N HIS A 111 10.94 -0.54 -0.33
CA HIS A 111 10.88 0.75 -1.00
C HIS A 111 9.73 0.91 -2.00
N GLY A 112 9.35 2.16 -2.25
CA GLY A 112 8.26 2.51 -3.15
C GLY A 112 7.86 3.98 -3.07
N ALA A 113 6.56 4.20 -3.15
CA ALA A 113 5.88 5.47 -2.89
C ALA A 113 4.49 5.13 -2.34
N ILE A 114 3.71 6.10 -1.88
CA ILE A 114 2.37 5.79 -1.35
C ILE A 114 1.49 5.06 -2.36
N ASP A 115 1.69 5.29 -3.66
CA ASP A 115 0.90 4.73 -4.76
C ASP A 115 1.47 3.44 -5.36
N CYS A 116 2.66 3.02 -4.93
CA CYS A 116 3.33 1.86 -5.47
C CYS A 116 4.32 1.18 -4.52
N PHE A 117 4.48 -0.13 -4.70
CA PHE A 117 5.46 -0.94 -3.99
C PHE A 117 6.41 -1.55 -5.01
N TRP A 118 7.72 -1.45 -4.77
CA TRP A 118 8.70 -1.96 -5.72
C TRP A 118 8.75 -3.49 -5.71
N LEU A 119 8.96 -4.06 -6.89
CA LEU A 119 9.08 -5.50 -7.09
C LEU A 119 10.53 -5.87 -7.35
N ASP A 120 10.90 -7.09 -6.95
CA ASP A 120 12.28 -7.58 -7.06
C ASP A 120 12.72 -7.73 -8.54
N SER A 121 11.75 -7.98 -9.44
CA SER A 121 11.99 -8.13 -10.88
C SER A 121 12.21 -6.82 -11.65
N GLY A 122 12.26 -5.66 -10.97
CA GLY A 122 12.54 -4.36 -11.61
C GLY A 122 11.31 -3.54 -12.00
N GLY A 123 10.13 -3.86 -11.43
CA GLY A 123 8.88 -3.12 -11.63
C GLY A 123 8.33 -2.51 -10.34
N SER A 124 7.04 -2.21 -10.35
CA SER A 124 6.28 -1.78 -9.16
C SER A 124 4.84 -2.27 -9.25
N LEU A 125 4.29 -2.80 -8.16
CA LEU A 125 2.85 -2.94 -7.99
C LEU A 125 2.26 -1.54 -7.77
N ARG A 126 1.19 -1.19 -8.49
CA ARG A 126 0.53 0.12 -8.39
C ARG A 126 -0.93 -0.03 -8.01
N TRP A 127 -1.53 1.02 -7.48
CA TRP A 127 -2.95 1.05 -7.08
C TRP A 127 -3.92 0.54 -8.15
N ARG A 128 -3.62 0.74 -9.43
CA ARG A 128 -4.47 0.27 -10.54
C ARG A 128 -4.49 -1.25 -10.64
N ALA A 129 -3.34 -1.89 -10.44
CA ALA A 129 -3.25 -3.34 -10.42
C ALA A 129 -4.00 -3.89 -9.20
N VAL A 130 -3.83 -3.25 -8.03
CA VAL A 130 -4.59 -3.61 -6.81
C VAL A 130 -6.10 -3.49 -7.04
N ALA A 131 -6.58 -2.38 -7.61
CA ALA A 131 -8.00 -2.19 -7.91
C ALA A 131 -8.57 -3.24 -8.88
N GLN A 132 -7.74 -3.74 -9.79
CA GLN A 132 -8.11 -4.76 -10.76
C GLN A 132 -8.13 -6.17 -10.16
N HIS A 133 -7.19 -6.47 -9.27
CA HIS A 133 -6.95 -7.83 -8.75
C HIS A 133 -7.52 -8.07 -7.35
N ALA A 134 -7.91 -7.03 -6.60
CA ALA A 134 -8.57 -7.21 -5.31
C ALA A 134 -9.98 -7.79 -5.50
N ARG A 135 -10.06 -9.12 -5.65
CA ARG A 135 -11.32 -9.86 -5.83
C ARG A 135 -12.17 -9.81 -4.56
N TYR A 136 -11.53 -9.95 -3.40
CA TYR A 136 -12.16 -9.82 -2.09
C TYR A 136 -11.55 -8.64 -1.34
N LEU A 137 -12.41 -7.78 -0.80
CA LEU A 137 -11.98 -6.66 0.03
C LEU A 137 -11.51 -7.17 1.39
N LYS A 138 -10.25 -6.86 1.71
CA LYS A 138 -9.57 -7.23 2.94
C LYS A 138 -10.29 -6.61 4.13
N GLN A 139 -10.73 -7.45 5.07
CA GLN A 139 -11.43 -7.01 6.28
C GLN A 139 -10.49 -6.49 7.37
N GLY A 140 -9.23 -6.95 7.35
CA GLY A 140 -8.18 -6.49 8.24
C GLY A 140 -7.54 -5.19 7.76
N ARG A 141 -6.20 -5.12 7.80
CA ARG A 141 -5.45 -3.93 7.40
C ARG A 141 -4.54 -4.19 6.20
N ILE A 142 -4.27 -3.13 5.45
CA ILE A 142 -3.16 -3.10 4.50
C ILE A 142 -2.19 -2.04 5.01
N GLU A 143 -0.93 -2.42 5.18
CA GLU A 143 0.11 -1.55 5.70
C GLU A 143 1.27 -1.49 4.72
N GLN A 144 1.73 -0.28 4.40
CA GLN A 144 2.95 -0.07 3.63
C GLN A 144 4.00 0.57 4.53
N ARG A 145 5.13 -0.12 4.68
CA ARG A 145 6.26 0.31 5.49
C ARG A 145 7.36 0.91 4.62
N MET A 146 8.17 1.79 5.20
CA MET A 146 9.32 2.49 4.60
C MET A 146 9.02 3.66 3.63
N CYS A 147 7.86 3.70 2.97
CA CYS A 147 7.56 4.75 1.99
C CYS A 147 6.10 5.22 2.04
N GLY A 148 5.86 6.52 2.28
CA GLY A 148 4.53 7.13 2.20
C GLY A 148 4.47 8.44 1.41
N HIS A 149 5.49 8.74 0.63
CA HIS A 149 5.58 9.95 -0.19
C HIS A 149 4.63 9.94 -1.42
N PHE A 150 4.08 11.11 -1.77
CA PHE A 150 3.22 11.33 -2.94
C PHE A 150 4.02 11.91 -4.12
N ASN A 151 4.49 11.05 -5.03
CA ASN A 151 5.40 11.46 -6.11
C ASN A 151 4.70 12.06 -7.35
N SER A 152 3.37 12.05 -7.41
CA SER A 152 2.62 12.50 -8.59
C SER A 152 1.17 12.88 -8.29
N PHE A 153 0.56 13.61 -9.22
CA PHE A 153 -0.87 13.96 -9.19
C PHE A 153 -1.83 12.77 -9.27
N ASP A 154 -1.33 11.59 -9.64
CA ASP A 154 -2.11 10.36 -9.75
C ASP A 154 -1.72 9.31 -8.69
N ALA A 155 -1.03 9.75 -7.62
CA ALA A 155 -0.52 8.94 -6.53
C ALA A 155 -1.62 8.50 -5.54
N VAL A 156 -2.61 7.75 -6.04
CA VAL A 156 -3.62 7.12 -5.18
C VAL A 156 -2.93 6.07 -4.30
N PRO A 157 -3.07 6.12 -2.96
CA PRO A 157 -2.49 5.14 -2.05
C PRO A 157 -2.78 3.70 -2.48
N MET A 158 -1.77 2.85 -2.57
CA MET A 158 -1.84 1.59 -3.31
C MET A 158 -2.94 0.64 -2.80
N GLY A 159 -3.11 0.54 -1.48
CA GLY A 159 -4.10 -0.33 -0.85
C GLY A 159 -5.55 0.19 -0.86
N THR A 160 -5.81 1.38 -1.42
CA THR A 160 -7.12 2.06 -1.34
C THR A 160 -8.29 1.17 -1.76
N PHE A 161 -8.13 0.38 -2.82
CA PHE A 161 -9.22 -0.41 -3.41
C PHE A 161 -9.19 -1.89 -3.00
N ALA A 162 -8.34 -2.26 -2.05
CA ALA A 162 -8.27 -3.62 -1.55
C ALA A 162 -8.90 -3.80 -0.17
N LEU A 163 -9.32 -2.74 0.51
CA LEU A 163 -9.87 -2.82 1.87
C LEU A 163 -11.39 -2.68 1.90
N GLN A 164 -12.05 -3.39 2.81
CA GLN A 164 -13.46 -3.17 3.12
C GLN A 164 -13.65 -1.81 3.79
N ASP A 165 -12.76 -1.49 4.73
CA ASP A 165 -12.71 -0.23 5.47
C ASP A 165 -11.38 0.47 5.16
N GLN A 166 -11.47 1.54 4.37
CA GLN A 166 -10.30 2.29 3.90
C GLN A 166 -9.55 3.02 5.02
N GLN A 167 -10.12 3.19 6.21
CA GLN A 167 -9.39 3.72 7.37
C GLN A 167 -8.28 2.77 7.83
N LYS A 168 -8.37 1.49 7.46
CA LYS A 168 -7.38 0.46 7.81
C LYS A 168 -6.19 0.40 6.83
N LEU A 169 -6.11 1.35 5.90
CA LEU A 169 -4.89 1.56 5.12
C LEU A 169 -3.92 2.37 5.96
N VAL A 170 -2.78 1.79 6.29
CA VAL A 170 -1.75 2.40 7.14
C VAL A 170 -0.47 2.63 6.34
N ALA A 171 0.12 3.82 6.49
CA ALA A 171 1.41 4.15 5.91
C ALA A 171 2.06 5.33 6.65
N THR A 172 3.29 5.65 6.30
CA THR A 172 4.03 6.85 6.74
C THR A 172 3.66 8.06 5.89
N VAL A 173 2.40 8.49 5.95
CA VAL A 173 1.77 9.40 4.97
C VAL A 173 2.54 10.72 4.80
N GLY A 174 3.11 10.96 3.62
CA GLY A 174 3.89 12.16 3.31
C GLY A 174 5.34 12.11 3.79
N GLU A 175 5.76 11.05 4.46
CA GLU A 175 7.09 10.88 5.04
C GLU A 175 7.88 9.76 4.33
N THR A 176 9.21 9.87 4.41
CA THR A 176 10.13 8.75 4.18
C THR A 176 10.77 8.44 5.52
N ILE A 177 10.76 7.18 5.92
CA ILE A 177 11.34 6.75 7.20
C ILE A 177 12.65 6.01 6.98
N ASP A 178 13.43 5.88 8.04
CA ASP A 178 14.69 5.15 8.02
C ASP A 178 14.45 3.64 7.84
N ASP A 179 15.28 3.01 6.99
CA ASP A 179 15.14 1.58 6.65
C ASP A 179 15.47 0.64 7.82
N VAL A 180 16.31 1.08 8.77
CA VAL A 180 16.89 0.24 9.83
C VAL A 180 16.18 0.47 11.16
N VAL A 181 15.77 1.70 11.44
CA VAL A 181 15.06 2.04 12.69
C VAL A 181 13.77 2.79 12.35
N PRO A 182 12.72 2.08 11.92
CA PRO A 182 11.45 2.70 11.57
C PRO A 182 10.77 3.31 12.81
N ASP A 183 10.37 4.57 12.74
CA ASP A 183 9.61 5.21 13.80
C ASP A 183 8.13 4.82 13.70
N GLU A 184 7.70 3.92 14.59
CA GLU A 184 6.32 3.41 14.67
C GLU A 184 5.27 4.53 14.83
N SER A 185 5.63 5.68 15.39
CA SER A 185 4.69 6.79 15.59
C SER A 185 4.27 7.47 14.28
N LEU A 186 5.02 7.27 13.20
CA LEU A 186 4.74 7.86 11.90
C LEU A 186 3.70 7.07 11.09
N PHE A 187 3.43 5.82 11.48
CA PHE A 187 2.45 4.96 10.82
C PHE A 187 1.03 5.33 11.24
N ARG A 188 0.27 5.86 10.30
CA ARG A 188 -1.09 6.34 10.54
C ARG A 188 -2.03 5.92 9.43
N SER A 189 -3.32 5.93 9.75
CA SER A 189 -4.37 5.74 8.74
C SER A 189 -4.25 6.80 7.65
N VAL A 190 -4.26 6.35 6.40
CA VAL A 190 -4.22 7.21 5.21
C VAL A 190 -5.51 7.98 5.04
N TYR A 191 -6.65 7.34 5.36
CA TYR A 191 -7.97 7.92 5.24
C TYR A 191 -8.67 8.01 6.60
N HIS A 192 -9.58 8.99 6.71
CA HIS A 192 -10.43 9.17 7.90
C HIS A 192 -11.88 8.74 7.67
N LYS A 193 -12.22 8.19 6.50
CA LYS A 193 -13.53 7.62 6.18
C LYS A 193 -13.36 6.16 5.80
N SER A 194 -14.33 5.32 6.16
CA SER A 194 -14.34 3.90 5.81
C SER A 194 -14.51 3.67 4.31
N GLN A 195 -15.16 4.60 3.63
CA GLN A 195 -15.35 4.62 2.18
C GLN A 195 -15.16 6.06 1.68
N ASN A 196 -14.25 6.23 0.73
CA ASN A 196 -13.85 7.52 0.17
C ASN A 196 -14.28 7.58 -1.29
N SER A 197 -14.94 8.68 -1.64
CA SER A 197 -15.27 8.96 -3.03
C SER A 197 -14.02 9.29 -3.86
N ALA A 198 -14.17 9.34 -5.18
CA ALA A 198 -13.09 9.81 -6.05
C ALA A 198 -12.64 11.23 -5.70
N ASP A 199 -13.54 12.08 -5.20
CA ASP A 199 -13.22 13.46 -4.82
C ASP A 199 -12.47 13.52 -3.49
N ASP A 200 -12.82 12.66 -2.52
CA ASP A 200 -12.06 12.52 -1.26
C ASP A 200 -10.62 12.06 -1.53
N ILE A 201 -10.44 11.05 -2.39
CA ILE A 201 -9.11 10.53 -2.77
C ILE A 201 -8.31 11.60 -3.50
N ASN A 202 -8.93 12.35 -4.42
CA ASN A 202 -8.28 13.46 -5.11
C ASN A 202 -7.90 14.59 -4.16
N ALA A 203 -8.73 14.89 -3.15
CA ALA A 203 -8.44 15.91 -2.16
C ALA A 203 -7.20 15.54 -1.33
N LEU A 204 -7.08 14.27 -0.93
CA LEU A 204 -5.88 13.75 -0.25
C LEU A 204 -4.63 13.95 -1.12
N ILE A 205 -4.67 13.53 -2.39
CA ILE A 205 -3.51 13.67 -3.28
C ILE A 205 -3.10 15.15 -3.40
N LYS A 206 -4.04 16.05 -3.64
CA LYS A 206 -3.77 17.49 -3.75
C LYS A 206 -3.18 18.10 -2.48
N GLN A 207 -3.64 17.65 -1.31
CA GLN A 207 -3.11 18.12 -0.03
C GLN A 207 -1.60 17.86 0.06
N TYR A 208 -1.15 16.70 -0.37
CA TYR A 208 0.27 16.32 -0.34
C TYR A 208 1.06 16.81 -1.57
N GLU A 209 0.42 17.05 -2.71
CA GLU A 209 1.09 17.72 -3.85
C GLU A 209 1.56 19.15 -3.53
N LEU A 210 0.80 19.88 -2.70
CA LEU A 210 1.12 21.27 -2.35
C LEU A 210 2.32 21.39 -1.42
N GLN A 211 2.60 20.37 -0.59
CA GLN A 211 3.73 20.38 0.34
C GLN A 211 5.10 20.28 -0.36
N TYR A 212 5.15 19.81 -1.61
CA TYR A 212 6.40 19.65 -2.37
C TYR A 212 6.71 20.80 -3.34
N LYS A 213 5.84 21.81 -3.42
CA LYS A 213 6.06 23.01 -4.24
C LYS A 213 6.65 24.20 -3.49
N ASP A 214 6.83 24.08 -2.18
CA ASP A 214 7.48 25.08 -1.33
C ASP A 214 8.51 24.39 -0.43
N PRO A 215 9.71 24.06 -0.94
CA PRO A 215 10.83 23.77 -0.05
C PRO A 215 11.25 25.10 0.56
N ALA A 216 10.95 25.30 1.85
CA ALA A 216 11.52 26.38 2.64
C ALA A 216 13.06 26.37 2.60
#